data_AF-A0A973HQU3-F1
#
_entry.id   AF-A0A973HQU3-F1
#
_cell.length_a   1.000
_cell.length_b   1.000
_cell.length_c   1.000
_cell.angle_alpha   90.00
_cell.angle_beta   90.00
_cell.angle_gamma   90.00
#
_symmetry.space_group_name_H-M   'P 1'
#
loop_
_entity.id
_entity.type
_entity.pdbx_description
1 polymer ?
#
loop_
_entity_poly.entity_id
_entity_poly.type
_entity_poly.pdbx_seq_one_letter_code
_entity_poly.pdbx_strand_id
1 'polypeptide(L)'
;MDNNKVLKKIVIACNLQHSHVKEIFKQGGHPFSTSEAGSFLVSEKNKNFNTLSDERLSDFLDALIRYSRGEKGDSHNVPMVIKLMMIAMSEKKNMDGIEEIIEFASDLMGSMLDDEQND
;
A
#
# COMPACT_ATOMS: atom_id res chain seq x y z
N MET A 1 11.18 -6.51 -21.50
CA MET A 1 9.96 -5.99 -20.84
C MET A 1 10.28 -4.58 -20.38
N ASP A 2 9.33 -3.64 -20.35
CA ASP A 2 9.60 -2.26 -19.92
C ASP A 2 9.17 -2.09 -18.47
N ASN A 3 10.15 -1.95 -17.57
CA ASN A 3 9.93 -1.86 -16.13
C ASN A 3 9.14 -0.61 -15.73
N ASN A 4 9.31 0.50 -16.43
CA ASN A 4 8.52 1.70 -16.19
C ASN A 4 7.04 1.44 -16.52
N LYS A 5 6.76 0.71 -17.62
CA LYS A 5 5.38 0.29 -17.95
C LYS A 5 4.80 -0.66 -16.90
N VAL A 6 5.59 -1.60 -16.39
CA VAL A 6 5.17 -2.51 -15.31
C VAL A 6 4.84 -1.72 -14.05
N LEU A 7 5.73 -0.85 -13.60
CA LEU A 7 5.52 0.03 -12.45
C LEU A 7 4.23 0.85 -12.60
N LYS A 8 4.02 1.50 -13.75
CA LYS A 8 2.80 2.27 -14.02
C LYS A 8 1.53 1.43 -13.92
N LYS A 9 1.54 0.21 -14.47
CA LYS A 9 0.40 -0.71 -14.40
C LYS A 9 0.09 -1.10 -12.95
N ILE A 10 1.11 -1.35 -12.14
CA ILE A 10 0.94 -1.68 -10.71
C ILE A 10 0.35 -0.50 -9.95
N VAL A 11 0.90 0.71 -10.14
CA VAL A 11 0.40 1.94 -9.50
C VAL A 11 -1.08 2.15 -9.79
N ILE A 12 -1.50 1.95 -11.05
CA ILE A 12 -2.90 2.06 -11.45
C ILE A 12 -3.74 0.92 -10.84
N ALA A 13 -3.28 -0.33 -10.96
CA ALA A 13 -4.03 -1.51 -10.49
C ALA A 13 -4.26 -1.50 -8.98
N CYS A 14 -3.28 -1.00 -8.21
CA CYS A 14 -3.36 -0.90 -6.76
C CYS A 14 -3.92 0.45 -6.27
N ASN A 15 -4.39 1.32 -7.18
CA ASN A 15 -4.89 2.66 -6.88
C ASN A 15 -3.95 3.49 -5.99
N LEU A 16 -2.64 3.42 -6.27
CA LEU A 16 -1.61 4.06 -5.45
C LEU A 16 -1.52 5.55 -5.77
N GLN A 17 -1.70 6.38 -4.74
CA GLN A 17 -1.41 7.80 -4.80
C GLN A 17 0.10 8.05 -4.81
N HIS A 18 0.51 9.25 -5.26
CA HIS A 18 1.93 9.64 -5.25
C HIS A 18 2.58 9.52 -3.86
N SER A 19 1.82 9.74 -2.78
CA SER A 19 2.28 9.51 -1.40
C SER A 19 2.58 8.04 -1.12
N HIS A 20 1.69 7.12 -1.53
CA HIS A 20 1.89 5.68 -1.37
C HIS A 20 3.14 5.20 -2.11
N VAL A 21 3.32 5.65 -3.36
CA VAL A 21 4.49 5.26 -4.17
C VAL A 21 5.80 5.71 -3.51
N LYS A 22 5.83 6.92 -2.95
CA LYS A 22 7.00 7.43 -2.21
C LYS A 22 7.28 6.60 -0.95
N GLU A 23 6.24 6.24 -0.20
CA GLU A 23 6.38 5.45 1.01
C GLU A 23 6.88 4.04 0.70
N ILE A 24 6.35 3.40 -0.33
CA ILE A 24 6.81 2.09 -0.80
C ILE A 24 8.28 2.17 -1.21
N PHE A 25 8.66 3.18 -2.01
CA PHE A 25 10.07 3.34 -2.39
C PHE A 25 10.98 3.57 -1.18
N LYS A 26 10.53 4.28 -0.14
CA LYS A 26 11.30 4.49 1.09
C LYS A 26 11.56 3.20 1.87
N GLN A 27 10.65 2.22 1.77
CA GLN A 27 10.78 0.92 2.42
C GLN A 27 11.67 -0.06 1.63
N GLY A 28 11.93 0.21 0.35
CA GLY A 28 12.90 -0.54 -0.45
C GLY A 28 14.31 -0.27 0.08
N GLY A 29 15.14 -1.31 0.22
CA GLY A 29 16.51 -1.20 0.75
C GLY A 29 17.40 -0.19 0.00
N HIS A 30 17.00 0.18 -1.22
CA HIS A 30 17.53 1.30 -2.00
C HIS A 30 16.46 2.38 -2.20
N PRO A 31 16.27 3.28 -1.23
CA PRO A 31 15.21 4.27 -1.30
C PRO A 31 15.45 5.26 -2.43
N PHE A 32 14.42 5.47 -3.24
CA PHE A 32 14.44 6.43 -4.33
C PHE A 32 14.17 7.82 -3.78
N SER A 33 14.84 8.83 -4.32
CA SER A 33 14.44 10.20 -4.04
C SER A 33 13.05 10.49 -4.60
N THR A 34 12.35 11.45 -4.00
CA THR A 34 11.05 11.95 -4.46
C THR A 34 11.08 12.35 -5.95
N SER A 35 12.22 12.86 -6.41
CA SER A 35 12.43 13.27 -7.80
C SER A 35 12.61 12.07 -8.73
N GLU A 36 13.28 11.01 -8.27
CA GLU A 36 13.43 9.77 -9.04
C GLU A 36 12.10 9.02 -9.15
N ALA A 37 11.32 8.92 -8.08
CA ALA A 37 10.02 8.27 -8.14
C ALA A 37 9.11 8.90 -9.23
N GLY A 38 9.18 10.22 -9.38
CA GLY A 38 8.50 10.94 -10.45
C GLY A 38 9.06 10.64 -11.85
N SER A 39 10.39 10.52 -11.99
CA SER A 39 11.04 10.29 -13.29
C SER A 39 10.70 8.94 -13.91
N PHE A 40 10.36 7.92 -13.10
CA PHE A 40 9.93 6.62 -13.66
C PHE A 40 8.48 6.61 -14.16
N LEU A 41 7.64 7.50 -13.64
CA LEU A 41 6.20 7.54 -13.93
C LEU A 41 5.83 8.50 -15.07
N VAL A 42 6.73 9.38 -15.49
CA VAL A 42 6.50 10.27 -16.65
C VAL A 42 6.59 9.52 -17.99
N SER A 43 6.07 10.12 -19.06
CA SER A 43 6.19 9.60 -20.42
C SER A 43 7.65 9.50 -20.86
N GLU A 44 7.99 8.50 -21.68
CA GLU A 44 9.33 8.29 -22.28
C GLU A 44 9.86 9.51 -23.05
N LYS A 45 8.96 10.37 -23.54
CA LYS A 45 9.31 11.61 -24.26
C LYS A 45 9.61 12.80 -23.33
N ASN A 46 9.45 12.65 -22.02
CA ASN A 46 9.67 13.72 -21.06
C ASN A 46 11.17 13.88 -20.76
N LYS A 47 11.67 15.11 -20.66
CA LYS A 47 13.07 15.42 -20.31
C LYS A 47 13.52 14.84 -18.97
N ASN A 48 12.57 14.59 -18.07
CA ASN A 48 12.81 14.00 -16.76
C ASN A 48 12.56 12.49 -16.76
N PHE A 49 12.38 11.83 -17.91
CA PHE A 49 12.21 10.39 -17.97
C PHE A 49 13.49 9.68 -17.53
N ASN A 50 13.37 8.72 -16.64
CA ASN A 50 14.46 7.83 -16.28
C ASN A 50 14.03 6.37 -16.45
N THR A 51 14.95 5.55 -16.92
CA THR A 51 14.71 4.11 -17.09
C THR A 51 14.82 3.41 -15.74
N LEU A 52 13.86 2.54 -15.42
CA LEU A 52 13.84 1.74 -14.20
C LEU A 52 14.60 0.43 -14.43
N SER A 53 15.65 0.15 -13.64
CA SER A 53 16.38 -1.12 -13.70
C SER A 53 15.59 -2.27 -13.08
N ASP A 54 15.93 -3.50 -13.46
CA ASP A 54 15.29 -4.71 -12.91
C ASP A 54 15.46 -4.81 -11.39
N GLU A 55 16.65 -4.50 -10.86
CA GLU A 55 16.94 -4.46 -9.42
C GLU A 55 16.02 -3.49 -8.69
N ARG A 56 15.88 -2.28 -9.23
CA ARG A 56 15.05 -1.21 -8.67
C ARG A 56 13.55 -1.55 -8.72
N LEU A 57 13.11 -2.27 -9.76
CA LEU A 57 11.76 -2.81 -9.81
C LEU A 57 11.56 -3.91 -8.77
N SER A 58 12.53 -4.81 -8.59
CA SER A 58 12.48 -5.86 -7.57
C SER A 58 12.35 -5.28 -6.16
N ASP A 59 13.19 -4.32 -5.82
CA ASP A 59 13.15 -3.63 -4.51
C ASP A 59 11.78 -2.99 -4.25
N PHE A 60 11.20 -2.38 -5.29
CA PHE A 60 9.86 -1.79 -5.20
C PHE A 60 8.80 -2.86 -4.94
N LEU A 61 8.87 -4.02 -5.59
CA LEU A 61 7.91 -5.10 -5.39
C LEU A 61 8.01 -5.70 -3.99
N ASP A 62 9.22 -5.90 -3.47
CA ASP A 62 9.45 -6.38 -2.11
C ASP A 62 8.95 -5.38 -1.06
N ALA A 63 9.15 -4.09 -1.31
CA ALA A 63 8.60 -3.03 -0.49
C ALA A 63 7.08 -2.93 -0.60
N LEU A 64 6.51 -3.13 -1.79
CA LEU A 64 5.06 -3.14 -1.99
C LEU A 64 4.40 -4.26 -1.20
N ILE A 65 5.01 -5.45 -1.17
CA ILE A 65 4.52 -6.58 -0.38
C ILE A 65 4.48 -6.21 1.10
N ARG A 66 5.57 -5.65 1.64
CA ARG A 66 5.64 -5.21 3.05
C ARG A 66 4.65 -4.09 3.36
N TYR A 67 4.55 -3.10 2.48
CA TYR A 67 3.56 -2.03 2.60
C TYR A 67 2.12 -2.54 2.51
N SER A 68 1.88 -3.66 1.80
CA SER A 68 0.55 -4.26 1.66
C SER A 68 0.13 -5.11 2.84
N ARG A 69 1.06 -5.88 3.43
CA ARG A 69 0.74 -6.92 4.42
C ARG A 69 1.27 -6.63 5.82
N GLY A 70 2.19 -5.69 5.96
CA GLY A 70 3.04 -5.53 7.15
C GLY A 70 4.33 -6.36 7.10
N GLU A 71 5.18 -6.15 8.10
CA GLU A 71 6.35 -7.00 8.31
C GLU A 71 5.94 -8.40 8.78
N LYS A 72 6.79 -9.39 8.51
CA LYS A 72 6.51 -10.77 8.96
C LYS A 72 6.53 -10.81 10.49
N GLY A 73 5.40 -11.21 11.08
CA GLY A 73 5.26 -11.33 12.54
C GLY A 73 4.72 -10.08 13.22
N ASP A 74 4.40 -9.03 12.46
CA ASP A 74 3.70 -7.86 12.99
C ASP A 74 2.18 -8.02 12.81
N SER A 75 1.49 -8.35 13.91
CA SER A 75 0.03 -8.50 13.97
C SER A 75 -0.71 -7.17 14.05
N HIS A 76 -0.02 -6.04 14.22
CA HIS A 76 -0.63 -4.72 14.36
C HIS A 76 -0.76 -3.96 13.03
N ASN A 77 -0.24 -4.53 11.94
CA ASN A 77 -0.34 -3.92 10.63
C ASN A 77 -1.65 -4.31 9.92
N VAL A 78 -2.51 -3.31 9.72
CA VAL A 78 -3.75 -3.47 8.93
C VAL A 78 -3.37 -3.61 7.45
N PRO A 79 -3.79 -4.71 6.78
CA PRO A 79 -3.52 -4.89 5.35
C PRO A 79 -4.00 -3.71 4.50
N MET A 80 -3.23 -3.36 3.46
CA MET A 80 -3.49 -2.21 2.58
C MET A 80 -4.92 -2.18 2.05
N VAL A 81 -5.47 -3.32 1.64
CA VAL A 81 -6.82 -3.38 1.08
C VAL A 81 -7.88 -2.86 2.06
N ILE A 82 -7.73 -3.19 3.35
CA ILE A 82 -8.64 -2.74 4.41
C ILE A 82 -8.45 -1.24 4.63
N LYS A 83 -7.19 -0.78 4.71
CA LYS A 83 -6.86 0.64 4.89
C LYS A 83 -7.40 1.51 3.75
N LEU A 84 -7.22 1.08 2.50
CA LEU A 84 -7.72 1.79 1.31
C LEU A 84 -9.26 1.82 1.29
N MET A 85 -9.92 0.73 1.69
CA MET A 85 -11.38 0.68 1.76
C MET A 85 -11.91 1.67 2.80
N MET A 86 -11.32 1.70 4.01
CA MET A 86 -11.67 2.66 5.06
C MET A 86 -11.51 4.11 4.60
N ILE A 87 -10.38 4.45 3.96
CA ILE A 87 -10.14 5.79 3.40
C ILE A 87 -11.20 6.12 2.35
N ALA A 88 -11.46 5.22 1.39
CA ALA A 88 -12.42 5.45 0.33
C ALA A 88 -13.86 5.61 0.86
N MET A 89 -14.25 4.89 1.92
CA MET A 89 -15.55 5.07 2.57
C MET A 89 -15.64 6.41 3.30
N SER A 90 -14.56 6.83 3.96
CA SER A 90 -14.47 8.14 4.62
C SER A 90 -14.58 9.29 3.63
N GLU A 91 -13.88 9.22 2.49
CA GLU A 91 -13.97 10.23 1.42
C GLU A 91 -15.39 10.32 0.83
N LYS A 92 -16.09 9.18 0.73
CA LYS A 92 -17.49 9.11 0.28
C LYS A 92 -18.50 9.52 1.35
N LYS A 93 -18.06 9.86 2.56
CA LYS A 93 -18.90 10.13 3.74
C LYS A 93 -19.91 9.01 4.02
N ASN A 94 -19.55 7.77 3.68
CA ASN A 94 -20.38 6.61 3.98
C ASN A 94 -20.16 6.22 5.45
N MET A 95 -20.74 7.01 6.37
CA MET A 95 -20.56 6.84 7.80
C MET A 95 -21.18 5.53 8.30
N ASP A 96 -22.32 5.13 7.73
CA ASP A 96 -23.00 3.88 8.07
C ASP A 96 -22.08 2.67 7.85
N GLY A 97 -21.41 2.60 6.69
CA GLY A 97 -20.46 1.51 6.41
C GLY A 97 -19.19 1.54 7.26
N ILE A 98 -18.79 2.70 7.79
CA ILE A 98 -17.68 2.79 8.75
C ILE A 98 -18.14 2.27 10.11
N GLU A 99 -19.35 2.62 10.54
CA GLU A 99 -19.94 2.21 11.81
C GLU A 99 -20.16 0.69 11.85
N GLU A 100 -20.68 0.08 10.78
CA GLU A 100 -20.80 -1.38 10.67
C GLU A 100 -19.46 -2.11 10.82
N ILE A 101 -18.37 -1.56 10.27
CA ILE A 101 -17.04 -2.16 10.39
C ILE A 101 -16.50 -2.03 11.81
N ILE A 102 -16.78 -0.91 12.49
CA ILE A 102 -16.40 -0.71 13.89
C ILE A 102 -17.16 -1.68 14.79
N GLU A 103 -18.46 -1.85 14.56
CA GLU A 103 -19.30 -2.80 15.31
C GLU A 103 -18.80 -4.24 15.10
N PHE A 104 -18.59 -4.64 13.84
CA PHE A 104 -18.02 -5.96 13.52
C PHE A 104 -16.66 -6.20 14.18
N ALA A 105 -15.77 -5.21 14.17
CA ALA A 105 -14.46 -5.33 14.82
C ALA A 105 -14.58 -5.43 16.35
N SER A 106 -15.55 -4.73 16.94
CA SER A 106 -15.82 -4.77 18.38
C SER A 106 -16.38 -6.13 18.81
N ASP A 107 -17.31 -6.69 18.04
CA ASP A 107 -17.87 -8.02 18.25
C ASP A 107 -16.78 -9.10 18.14
N LEU A 108 -15.92 -9.01 17.13
CA LEU A 108 -14.80 -9.93 16.95
C LEU A 108 -13.84 -9.89 18.15
N MET A 109 -13.46 -8.69 18.61
CA MET A 109 -12.59 -8.55 19.78
C MET A 109 -13.26 -9.02 21.07
N GLY A 110 -14.56 -8.78 21.25
CA GLY A 110 -15.33 -9.30 22.38
C GLY A 110 -15.29 -10.84 22.43
N SER A 111 -15.57 -11.49 21.29
CA SER A 111 -15.54 -12.95 21.20
C SER A 111 -14.15 -13.56 21.48
N MET A 112 -13.08 -12.88 21.06
CA MET A 112 -11.70 -13.34 21.34
C MET A 112 -11.33 -13.22 22.82
N LEU A 113 -11.86 -12.24 23.55
CA LEU A 113 -11.62 -12.08 24.99
C LEU A 113 -12.43 -13.06 25.83
N ASP A 114 -13.63 -13.44 25.37
CA ASP A 114 -14.48 -14.42 26.06
C ASP A 114 -13.90 -15.84 25.97
N ASP A 115 -13.21 -16.19 24.87
CA ASP A 115 -12.53 -17.47 24.69
C ASP A 115 -11.27 -17.61 25.56
N GLU A 116 -10.54 -16.53 25.86
CA GLU A 116 -9.34 -16.55 26.72
C GLU A 116 -9.66 -16.67 28.23
N GLN A 117 -10.88 -16.36 28.66
CA GLN A 117 -11.28 -16.46 30.09
C GLN A 117 -11.89 -17.82 30.46
N ASN A 118 -12.03 -18.74 29.50
CA ASN A 118 -12.74 -20.02 29.70
C ASN A 118 -11.81 -21.26 29.58
N ASP A 119 -10.49 -21.05 29.52
CA ASP A 119 -9.43 -22.07 29.63
C ASP A 119 -8.61 -21.88 30.93
#